data_AF-A0A498HAI2-F1
#
_entry.id   AF-A0A498HAI2-F1
#
_cell.length_a   1.000
_cell.length_b   1.000
_cell.length_c   1.000
_cell.angle_alpha   90.00
_cell.angle_beta   90.00
_cell.angle_gamma   90.00
#
_symmetry.space_group_name_H-M   'P 1'
#
loop_
_entity.id
_entity.type
_entity.pdbx_description
1 polymer ?
#
loop_
_entity_poly.entity_id
_entity_poly.type
_entity_poly.pdbx_seq_one_letter_code
_entity_poly.pdbx_strand_id
1 'polypeptide(L)'
;MDGRRILGDGKTIRGFVAGSLIGIVAGILQTWIAFTQIEFMGIRLPPFGFTIPDVLITIAALSIGSLLGDMAMSFVKRRINLKRGAPLPVADQLDFVAGAWILTYLVSPQWFVANFTLNIIIVLLILTPLLHIGTNIIGYILGIKKEPW
;
A
#
# COMPACT_ATOMS: atom_id res chain seq x y z
N MET A 1 -25.27 -13.05 13.39
CA MET A 1 -24.46 -11.90 12.95
C MET A 1 -24.27 -10.99 14.15
N ASP A 2 -23.04 -10.64 14.49
CA ASP A 2 -22.59 -10.03 15.75
C ASP A 2 -23.04 -8.57 16.00
N GLY A 3 -24.03 -8.07 15.25
CA GLY A 3 -24.59 -6.71 15.37
C GLY A 3 -23.62 -5.58 15.01
N ARG A 4 -22.39 -5.90 14.60
CA ARG A 4 -21.29 -4.96 14.35
C ARG A 4 -21.14 -4.68 12.86
N ARG A 5 -20.84 -3.43 12.51
CA ARG A 5 -20.50 -3.03 11.13
C ARG A 5 -19.32 -3.85 10.60
N ILE A 6 -19.36 -4.23 9.31
CA ILE A 6 -18.32 -5.07 8.70
C ILE A 6 -17.02 -4.28 8.51
N LEU A 7 -17.04 -3.12 7.81
CA LEU A 7 -15.83 -2.33 7.50
C LEU A 7 -15.84 -0.89 8.05
N GLY A 8 -17.03 -0.32 8.32
CA GLY A 8 -17.23 1.10 8.67
C GLY A 8 -17.43 2.00 7.44
N ASP A 9 -18.16 3.12 7.57
CA ASP A 9 -18.65 3.93 6.42
C ASP A 9 -17.56 4.70 5.65
N GLY A 10 -16.29 4.46 5.95
CA GLY A 10 -15.16 5.04 5.21
C GLY A 10 -14.73 4.21 4.01
N LYS A 11 -15.18 2.95 3.91
CA LYS A 11 -14.83 2.05 2.81
C LYS A 11 -15.97 2.02 1.80
N THR A 12 -15.76 2.62 0.63
CA THR A 12 -16.74 2.65 -0.46
C THR A 12 -16.20 1.89 -1.66
N ILE A 13 -17.09 1.26 -2.44
CA ILE A 13 -16.71 0.59 -3.69
C ILE A 13 -16.07 1.60 -4.65
N ARG A 14 -16.62 2.82 -4.73
CA ARG A 14 -16.07 3.91 -5.55
C ARG A 14 -14.64 4.25 -5.14
N GLY A 15 -14.37 4.38 -3.85
CA GLY A 15 -13.03 4.65 -3.33
C GLY A 15 -12.04 3.52 -3.61
N PHE A 16 -12.49 2.26 -3.47
CA PHE A 16 -11.67 1.09 -3.81
C PHE A 16 -11.30 1.04 -5.30
N VAL A 17 -12.29 1.23 -6.18
CA VAL A 17 -12.07 1.23 -7.63
C VAL A 17 -11.17 2.40 -8.04
N ALA A 18 -11.47 3.62 -7.60
CA ALA A 18 -10.68 4.80 -7.93
C ALA A 18 -9.24 4.68 -7.39
N GLY A 19 -9.08 4.22 -6.14
CA GLY A 19 -7.76 4.01 -5.54
C GLY A 19 -6.94 2.95 -6.29
N SER A 20 -7.57 1.84 -6.67
CA SER A 20 -6.92 0.78 -7.46
C SER A 20 -6.48 1.30 -8.82
N LEU A 21 -7.33 2.07 -9.51
CA LEU A 21 -7.00 2.64 -10.80
C LEU A 21 -5.85 3.65 -10.71
N ILE A 22 -5.85 4.51 -9.70
CA ILE A 22 -4.77 5.49 -9.48
C ILE A 22 -3.44 4.76 -9.23
N GLY A 23 -3.43 3.73 -8.38
CA GLY A 23 -2.23 2.95 -8.11
C GLY A 23 -1.73 2.20 -9.36
N ILE A 24 -2.64 1.68 -10.19
CA ILE A 24 -2.28 1.07 -11.47
C ILE A 24 -1.65 2.09 -12.43
N VAL A 25 -2.25 3.28 -12.58
CA VAL A 25 -1.71 4.36 -13.41
C VAL A 25 -0.33 4.79 -12.91
N ALA A 26 -0.14 4.91 -11.60
CA ALA A 26 1.16 5.21 -11.01
C ALA A 26 2.21 4.13 -11.35
N GLY A 27 1.86 2.84 -11.24
CA GLY A 27 2.75 1.75 -11.61
C GLY A 27 3.10 1.72 -13.11
N ILE A 28 2.15 2.05 -13.98
CA ILE A 28 2.41 2.19 -15.43
C ILE A 28 3.40 3.34 -15.68
N LEU A 29 3.21 4.49 -15.01
CA LEU A 29 4.14 5.61 -15.12
C LEU A 29 5.54 5.23 -14.60
N GLN A 30 5.63 4.54 -13.46
CA GLN A 30 6.91 4.06 -12.92
C GLN A 30 7.59 3.07 -13.87
N THR A 31 6.81 2.20 -14.52
CA THR A 31 7.31 1.28 -15.56
C THR A 31 7.85 2.04 -16.77
N TRP A 32 7.13 3.06 -17.24
CA TRP A 32 7.60 3.91 -18.33
C TRP A 32 8.93 4.59 -17.98
N ILE A 33 9.06 5.13 -16.76
CA ILE A 33 10.31 5.70 -16.26
C ILE A 33 11.42 4.63 -16.22
N ALA A 34 11.13 3.42 -15.75
CA ALA A 34 12.12 2.34 -15.75
C ALA A 34 12.64 2.02 -17.18
N PHE A 35 11.78 2.09 -18.19
CA PHE A 35 12.18 1.93 -19.60
C PHE A 35 13.05 3.07 -20.14
N THR A 36 12.95 4.29 -19.59
CA THR A 36 13.83 5.40 -20.00
C THR A 36 15.28 5.23 -19.58
N GLN A 37 15.60 4.22 -18.74
CA GLN A 37 16.96 3.90 -18.30
C GLN A 37 17.63 5.04 -17.52
N ILE A 38 16.84 5.98 -16.99
CA ILE A 38 17.31 7.10 -16.16
C ILE A 38 17.85 6.57 -14.83
N GLU A 39 19.02 7.08 -14.45
CA GLU A 39 19.68 6.78 -13.19
C GLU A 39 19.64 8.01 -12.27
N PHE A 40 19.34 7.77 -11.00
CA PHE A 40 19.42 8.79 -9.97
C PHE A 40 20.33 8.28 -8.85
N MET A 41 21.41 9.01 -8.57
CA MET A 41 22.44 8.60 -7.59
C MET A 41 23.00 7.18 -7.85
N GLY A 42 23.11 6.78 -9.12
CA GLY A 42 23.58 5.44 -9.52
C GLY A 42 22.54 4.32 -9.29
N ILE A 43 21.30 4.67 -8.97
CA ILE A 43 20.20 3.71 -8.74
C ILE A 43 19.19 3.83 -9.88
N ARG A 44 18.78 2.66 -10.38
CA ARG A 44 17.73 2.50 -11.39
C ARG A 44 16.44 2.01 -10.75
N LEU A 45 15.31 2.44 -11.30
CA LEU A 45 14.02 1.86 -10.96
C LEU A 45 13.95 0.41 -11.48
N PRO A 46 13.72 -0.58 -10.60
CA PRO A 46 13.56 -1.96 -11.05
C PRO A 46 12.25 -2.11 -11.85
N PRO A 47 12.20 -2.99 -12.85
CA PRO A 47 10.97 -3.27 -13.58
C PRO A 47 9.98 -4.02 -12.69
N PHE A 48 8.68 -3.82 -12.90
CA PHE A 48 7.60 -4.51 -12.16
C PHE A 48 7.27 -5.91 -12.70
N GLY A 49 8.10 -6.48 -13.57
CA GLY A 49 7.87 -7.81 -14.14
C GLY A 49 8.94 -8.15 -15.16
N PHE A 50 8.99 -9.42 -15.57
CA PHE A 50 9.93 -9.92 -16.58
C PHE A 50 9.35 -9.80 -18.00
N THR A 51 8.02 -9.82 -18.12
CA THR A 51 7.28 -9.61 -19.35
C THR A 51 6.21 -8.53 -19.17
N ILE A 52 5.67 -7.98 -20.27
CA ILE A 52 4.60 -6.98 -20.22
C ILE A 52 3.36 -7.49 -19.47
N PRO A 53 2.88 -8.74 -19.69
CA PRO A 53 1.79 -9.30 -18.88
C PRO A 53 2.10 -9.34 -17.37
N ASP A 54 3.32 -9.75 -16.99
CA ASP A 54 3.72 -9.84 -15.58
C ASP A 54 3.75 -8.47 -14.90
N VAL A 55 4.17 -7.44 -15.64
CA VAL A 55 4.18 -6.04 -15.17
C VAL A 55 2.76 -5.61 -14.79
N LEU A 56 1.78 -5.83 -15.68
CA LEU A 56 0.39 -5.43 -15.42
C LEU A 56 -0.21 -6.19 -14.24
N ILE A 57 0.05 -7.50 -14.15
CA ILE A 57 -0.40 -8.35 -13.04
C ILE A 57 0.19 -7.86 -11.72
N THR A 58 1.50 -7.60 -11.69
CA THR A 58 2.22 -7.17 -10.48
C THR A 58 1.75 -5.80 -10.01
N ILE A 59 1.61 -4.83 -10.92
CA ILE A 59 1.12 -3.49 -10.59
C ILE A 59 -0.33 -3.55 -10.05
N ALA A 60 -1.19 -4.33 -10.70
CA ALA A 60 -2.56 -4.53 -10.24
C ALA A 60 -2.58 -5.20 -8.86
N ALA A 61 -1.74 -6.21 -8.62
CA ALA A 61 -1.64 -6.92 -7.35
C ALA A 61 -1.16 -6.01 -6.21
N LEU A 62 -0.14 -5.19 -6.45
CA LEU A 62 0.35 -4.23 -5.46
C LEU A 62 -0.75 -3.22 -5.09
N SER A 63 -1.43 -2.64 -6.10
CA SER A 63 -2.44 -1.61 -5.86
C SER A 63 -3.74 -2.14 -5.26
N ILE A 64 -4.22 -3.29 -5.72
CA ILE A 64 -5.45 -3.91 -5.20
C ILE A 64 -5.16 -4.50 -3.81
N GLY A 65 -4.02 -5.18 -3.67
CA GLY A 65 -3.59 -5.79 -2.43
C GLY A 65 -3.44 -4.77 -1.31
N SER A 66 -2.91 -3.58 -1.60
CA SER A 66 -2.78 -2.52 -0.59
C SER A 66 -4.13 -2.08 -0.03
N LEU A 67 -5.13 -1.89 -0.89
CA LEU A 67 -6.48 -1.50 -0.47
C LEU A 67 -7.23 -2.64 0.23
N LEU A 68 -7.01 -3.89 -0.20
CA LEU A 68 -7.55 -5.06 0.48
C LEU A 68 -6.95 -5.23 1.88
N GLY A 69 -5.66 -4.97 2.06
CA GLY A 69 -5.00 -5.01 3.37
C GLY A 69 -5.61 -4.03 4.37
N ASP A 70 -5.74 -2.77 3.96
CA ASP A 70 -6.39 -1.71 4.75
C ASP A 70 -7.88 -2.00 5.04
N MET A 71 -8.60 -2.59 4.08
CA MET A 71 -9.97 -3.10 4.33
C MET A 71 -10.00 -4.25 5.34
N ALA A 72 -9.08 -5.21 5.24
CA ALA A 72 -8.97 -6.34 6.15
C ALA A 72 -8.64 -5.89 7.57
N MET A 73 -7.71 -4.94 7.74
CA MET A 73 -7.40 -4.36 9.04
C MET A 73 -8.58 -3.58 9.61
N SER A 74 -9.29 -2.81 8.77
CA SER A 74 -10.53 -2.15 9.16
C SER A 74 -11.58 -3.14 9.69
N PHE A 75 -11.75 -4.29 9.02
CA PHE A 75 -12.61 -5.38 9.48
C PHE A 75 -12.18 -5.93 10.84
N VAL A 76 -10.89 -6.28 10.98
CA VAL A 76 -10.31 -6.81 12.23
C VAL A 76 -10.55 -5.83 13.38
N LYS A 77 -10.33 -4.53 13.17
CA LYS A 77 -10.62 -3.49 14.17
C LYS A 77 -12.07 -3.53 14.66
N ARG A 78 -13.05 -3.84 13.78
CA ARG A 78 -14.46 -3.98 14.19
C ARG A 78 -14.70 -5.22 15.06
N ARG A 79 -13.99 -6.32 14.76
CA ARG A 79 -14.11 -7.57 15.52
C ARG A 79 -13.54 -7.42 16.93
N ILE A 80 -12.44 -6.68 17.10
CA ILE A 80 -11.85 -6.36 18.41
C ILE A 80 -12.49 -5.15 19.12
N ASN A 81 -13.66 -4.69 18.68
CA ASN A 81 -14.46 -3.63 19.31
C ASN A 81 -13.81 -2.21 19.28
N LEU A 82 -12.89 -1.94 18.36
CA LEU A 82 -12.39 -0.59 18.16
C LEU A 82 -13.41 0.25 17.38
N LYS A 83 -13.64 1.49 17.83
CA LYS A 83 -14.51 2.45 17.15
C LYS A 83 -13.88 2.94 15.84
N ARG A 84 -14.69 3.52 14.95
CA ARG A 84 -14.16 4.05 13.66
C ARG A 84 -13.23 5.22 13.97
N GLY A 85 -12.08 5.25 13.31
CA GLY A 85 -11.04 6.25 13.58
C GLY A 85 -10.23 5.99 14.85
N ALA A 86 -10.55 4.96 15.65
CA ALA A 86 -9.68 4.58 16.75
C ALA A 86 -8.33 4.08 16.18
N PRO A 87 -7.20 4.59 16.66
CA PRO A 87 -5.89 4.18 16.17
C PRO A 87 -5.56 2.76 16.63
N LEU A 88 -4.92 2.00 15.76
CA LEU A 88 -4.17 0.79 16.11
C LEU A 88 -2.75 0.96 15.53
N PRO A 89 -1.84 1.59 16.30
CA PRO A 89 -0.50 1.92 15.82
C PRO A 89 0.24 0.69 15.30
N VAL A 90 1.19 0.90 14.37
CA VAL A 90 1.90 -0.13 13.61
C VAL A 90 0.99 -0.89 12.63
N ALA A 91 -0.11 -1.47 13.10
CA ALA A 91 -1.04 -2.21 12.25
C ALA A 91 -1.66 -1.29 11.19
N ASP A 92 -2.14 -0.12 11.58
CA ASP A 92 -2.71 0.89 10.65
C ASP A 92 -1.66 1.49 9.68
N GLN A 93 -0.37 1.27 9.91
CA GLN A 93 0.70 1.78 9.06
C GLN A 93 1.25 0.71 8.12
N LEU A 94 1.10 -0.57 8.48
CA LEU A 94 1.68 -1.70 7.75
C LEU A 94 0.62 -2.60 7.09
N ASP A 95 -0.66 -2.37 7.35
CA ASP A 95 -1.77 -3.16 6.79
C ASP A 95 -1.80 -3.17 5.26
N PHE A 96 -1.63 -2.02 4.63
CA PHE A 96 -1.59 -1.90 3.18
C PHE A 96 -0.32 -2.55 2.60
N VAL A 97 0.81 -2.48 3.31
CA VAL A 97 2.05 -3.15 2.90
C VAL A 97 1.84 -4.66 2.94
N ALA A 98 1.27 -5.18 4.03
CA ALA A 98 0.98 -6.60 4.18
C ALA A 98 0.02 -7.10 3.11
N GLY A 99 -1.07 -6.36 2.84
CA GLY A 99 -2.02 -6.72 1.79
C GLY A 99 -1.39 -6.75 0.39
N ALA A 100 -0.57 -5.74 0.07
CA ALA A 100 0.16 -5.69 -1.19
C ALA A 100 1.14 -6.86 -1.34
N TRP A 101 1.91 -7.17 -0.28
CA TRP A 101 2.87 -8.28 -0.29
C TRP A 101 2.20 -9.63 -0.42
N ILE A 102 1.14 -9.89 0.35
CA ILE A 102 0.42 -11.16 0.30
C ILE A 102 -0.15 -11.37 -1.11
N LEU A 103 -0.86 -10.39 -1.67
CA LEU A 103 -1.47 -10.56 -2.99
C LEU A 103 -0.41 -10.69 -4.09
N THR A 104 0.65 -9.87 -4.04
CA THR A 104 1.73 -9.91 -5.04
C THR A 104 2.50 -11.22 -4.98
N TYR A 105 2.78 -11.76 -3.79
CA TYR A 105 3.41 -13.06 -3.64
C TYR A 105 2.55 -14.19 -4.22
N LEU A 106 1.22 -14.10 -4.08
CA LEU A 106 0.31 -15.12 -4.63
C LEU A 106 0.27 -15.14 -6.16
N VAL A 107 0.38 -13.98 -6.82
CA VAL A 107 0.20 -13.89 -8.28
C VAL A 107 1.50 -13.67 -9.07
N SER A 108 2.57 -13.21 -8.42
CA SER A 108 3.88 -12.92 -9.00
C SER A 108 5.02 -13.29 -8.03
N PRO A 109 5.11 -14.56 -7.56
CA PRO A 109 6.03 -14.95 -6.51
C PRO A 109 7.50 -14.79 -6.89
N GLN A 110 7.88 -15.10 -8.14
CA GLN A 110 9.26 -14.99 -8.61
C GLN A 110 9.73 -13.54 -8.60
N TRP A 111 8.88 -12.62 -9.08
CA TRP A 111 9.18 -11.19 -9.03
C TRP A 111 9.24 -10.68 -7.59
N PHE A 112 8.31 -11.12 -6.74
CA PHE A 112 8.28 -10.74 -5.32
C PHE A 112 9.60 -11.12 -4.63
N VAL A 113 10.02 -12.39 -4.73
CA VAL A 113 11.25 -12.86 -4.07
C VAL A 113 12.51 -12.18 -4.62
N ALA A 114 12.54 -11.86 -5.91
CA ALA A 114 13.66 -11.16 -6.53
C ALA A 114 13.80 -9.69 -6.05
N ASN A 115 12.69 -9.02 -5.72
CA ASN A 115 12.69 -7.59 -5.40
C ASN A 115 12.56 -7.30 -3.89
N PHE A 116 11.89 -8.15 -3.11
CA PHE A 116 11.74 -7.98 -1.67
C PHE A 116 12.79 -8.78 -0.90
N THR A 117 14.06 -8.42 -1.10
CA THR A 117 15.17 -8.96 -0.28
C THR A 117 15.01 -8.54 1.18
N LEU A 118 15.69 -9.25 2.10
CA LEU A 118 15.60 -8.97 3.53
C LEU A 118 15.91 -7.48 3.85
N ASN A 119 16.93 -6.92 3.21
CA ASN A 119 17.30 -5.50 3.40
C ASN A 119 16.18 -4.56 2.93
N ILE A 120 15.56 -4.83 1.78
CA ILE A 120 14.46 -4.03 1.23
C ILE A 120 13.23 -4.12 2.13
N ILE A 121 12.90 -5.33 2.62
CA ILE A 121 11.81 -5.56 3.58
C ILE A 121 12.03 -4.72 4.85
N ILE A 122 13.23 -4.79 5.44
CA ILE A 122 13.56 -4.01 6.65
C ILE A 122 13.42 -2.51 6.39
N VAL A 123 13.96 -2.02 5.27
CA VAL A 123 13.85 -0.61 4.88
C VAL A 123 12.38 -0.20 4.75
N LEU A 124 11.53 -1.00 4.09
CA LEU A 124 10.12 -0.68 3.92
C LEU A 124 9.35 -0.69 5.24
N LEU A 125 9.64 -1.63 6.15
CA LEU A 125 9.01 -1.70 7.47
C LEU A 125 9.37 -0.51 8.36
N ILE A 126 10.54 0.10 8.19
CA ILE A 126 10.96 1.31 8.91
C ILE A 126 10.43 2.57 8.21
N LEU A 127 10.64 2.66 6.90
CA LEU A 127 10.34 3.85 6.13
C LEU A 127 8.84 4.12 6.05
N THR A 128 8.00 3.07 6.00
CA THR A 128 6.54 3.23 5.89
C THR A 128 5.95 3.98 7.09
N PRO A 129 6.17 3.56 8.35
CA PRO A 129 5.82 4.33 9.54
C PRO A 129 6.31 5.77 9.52
N LEU A 130 7.59 5.98 9.14
CA LEU A 130 8.21 7.31 9.12
C LEU A 130 7.54 8.24 8.10
N LEU A 131 7.25 7.74 6.89
CA LEU A 131 6.52 8.48 5.87
C LEU A 131 5.09 8.78 6.31
N HIS A 132 4.44 7.85 7.00
CA HIS A 132 3.10 8.05 7.55
C HIS A 132 3.07 9.21 8.55
N ILE A 133 4.00 9.22 9.50
CA ILE A 133 4.12 10.29 10.49
C ILE A 133 4.51 11.62 9.80
N GLY A 134 5.49 11.60 8.89
CA GLY A 134 5.92 12.80 8.18
C GLY A 134 4.81 13.46 7.37
N THR A 135 4.03 12.67 6.63
CA THR A 135 2.88 13.18 5.87
C THR A 135 1.77 13.71 6.79
N ASN A 136 1.53 13.09 7.94
CA ASN A 136 0.59 13.58 8.94
C ASN A 136 1.04 14.91 9.56
N ILE A 137 2.33 15.06 9.89
CA ILE A 137 2.91 16.32 10.38
C ILE A 137 2.75 17.45 9.35
N ILE A 138 3.10 17.20 8.08
CA ILE A 138 2.93 18.18 7.00
C ILE A 138 1.46 18.59 6.89
N GLY A 139 0.54 17.61 6.91
CA GLY A 139 -0.90 17.87 6.87
C GLY A 139 -1.40 18.69 8.07
N TYR A 140 -0.83 18.48 9.26
CA TYR A 140 -1.15 19.26 10.46
C TYR A 140 -0.64 20.70 10.36
N ILE A 141 0.60 20.91 9.91
CA ILE A 141 1.18 22.24 9.70
C ILE A 141 0.38 23.05 8.67
N LEU A 142 -0.11 22.39 7.61
CA LEU A 142 -0.97 23.01 6.59
C LEU A 142 -2.43 23.22 7.04
N GLY A 143 -2.79 22.82 8.27
CA GLY A 143 -4.16 22.91 8.79
C GLY A 143 -5.16 21.94 8.15
N ILE A 144 -4.70 20.98 7.34
CA ILE A 144 -5.53 19.96 6.68
C ILE A 144 -5.93 18.88 7.69
N LYS A 145 -4.99 18.49 8.57
CA LYS A 145 -5.21 17.51 9.64
C LYS A 145 -5.29 18.19 10.99
N LYS A 146 -6.12 17.61 11.86
CA LYS A 146 -6.32 18.09 13.24
C LYS A 146 -5.20 17.66 14.19
N GLU A 147 -4.49 16.59 13.86
CA GLU A 147 -3.47 15.96 14.69
C GLU A 147 -2.26 15.56 13.83
N PRO A 148 -1.03 15.63 14.36
CA PRO A 148 0.20 15.33 13.63
C PRO A 148 0.61 13.84 13.57
N TRP A 149 -0.16 12.94 14.19
CA TRP A 149 0.14 11.50 14.25
C TRP A 149 -0.80 10.66 13.38
#